data_AF-A0ABD4HRT6-F1
#
_entry.id   AF-A0ABD4HRT6-F1
#
_cell.length_a   1.000
_cell.length_b   1.000
_cell.length_c   1.000
_cell.angle_alpha   90.00
_cell.angle_beta   90.00
_cell.angle_gamma   90.00
#
_symmetry.space_group_name_H-M   'P 1'
#
loop_
_entity.id
_entity.type
_entity.pdbx_description
1 polymer ?
#
loop_
_entity_poly.entity_id
_entity_poly.type
_entity_poly.pdbx_seq_one_letter_code
_entity_poly.pdbx_strand_id
1 'polypeptide(L)'
;SNNNSNNSEQTINKQFKTTAALNIRSDASTSASVVGSLANNTTFKAVAQKQGTSVNGNSTWYRVEGKGWVSAAYVTEAGSNNNSNNSEQTINKQFKTTAVLNIRSNPSTSASVVGSLANNATFKAVAQKQGTSVNGNSTWYRVEGKGWVSGAYVKEVSSTSSSKTYTVKSGDTLWGIAQSYGVSINQLMQWNNISGSLIFVGQRLIVSK
;
A
#
# COMPACT_ATOMS: atom_id res chain seq x y z
N SER A 1 -40.43 5.64 -9.87
CA SER A 1 -39.71 4.87 -8.84
C SER A 1 -38.64 4.03 -9.52
N ASN A 2 -37.37 4.40 -9.38
CA ASN A 2 -36.26 3.66 -10.01
C ASN A 2 -35.27 3.23 -8.91
N ASN A 3 -35.62 2.16 -8.18
CA ASN A 3 -34.72 1.52 -7.23
C ASN A 3 -33.95 0.42 -7.95
N ASN A 4 -32.85 0.80 -8.61
CA ASN A 4 -31.85 -0.15 -9.07
C ASN A 4 -30.89 -0.46 -7.90
N SER A 5 -31.30 -1.34 -6.98
CA SER A 5 -30.40 -1.90 -5.97
C SER A 5 -29.50 -2.92 -6.66
N ASN A 6 -28.25 -2.54 -6.91
CA ASN A 6 -27.18 -3.43 -7.36
C ASN A 6 -26.97 -4.56 -6.34
N ASN A 7 -27.74 -5.64 -6.49
CA ASN A 7 -27.66 -6.87 -5.71
C ASN A 7 -26.87 -7.95 -6.48
N SER A 8 -25.89 -7.54 -7.28
CA SER A 8 -25.07 -8.46 -8.07
C SER A 8 -23.98 -9.08 -7.21
N GLU A 9 -23.84 -10.40 -7.32
CA GLU A 9 -22.76 -11.15 -6.68
C GLU A 9 -21.41 -10.76 -7.28
N GLN A 10 -20.51 -10.27 -6.43
CA GLN A 10 -19.13 -9.96 -6.81
C GLN A 10 -18.22 -11.10 -6.32
N THR A 11 -17.49 -11.73 -7.25
CA THR A 11 -16.47 -12.73 -6.92
C THR A 11 -15.33 -12.09 -6.13
N ILE A 12 -14.93 -12.73 -5.03
CA ILE A 12 -13.76 -12.36 -4.22
C ILE A 12 -12.96 -13.63 -3.91
N ASN A 13 -11.73 -13.49 -3.43
CA ASN A 13 -10.96 -14.62 -2.92
C ASN A 13 -10.16 -14.16 -1.70
N LYS A 14 -10.85 -14.02 -0.57
CA LYS A 14 -10.31 -13.45 0.66
C LYS A 14 -10.58 -14.38 1.83
N GLN A 15 -9.71 -14.37 2.82
CA GLN A 15 -9.90 -15.12 4.05
C GLN A 15 -10.36 -14.15 5.16
N PHE A 16 -11.18 -14.64 6.07
CA PHE A 16 -11.81 -13.85 7.13
C PHE A 16 -11.80 -14.62 8.43
N LYS A 17 -11.74 -13.93 9.56
CA LYS A 17 -11.87 -14.48 10.90
C LYS A 17 -13.13 -13.92 11.54
N THR A 18 -13.91 -14.79 12.17
CA THR A 18 -15.11 -14.38 12.91
C THR A 18 -14.73 -13.71 14.23
N THR A 19 -15.46 -12.64 14.59
CA THR A 19 -15.32 -11.94 15.89
C THR A 19 -16.38 -12.38 16.91
N ALA A 20 -17.33 -13.20 16.47
CA ALA A 20 -18.37 -13.83 17.28
C ALA A 20 -18.80 -15.14 16.62
N ALA A 21 -19.57 -15.98 17.33
CA ALA A 21 -20.23 -17.11 16.68
C ALA A 21 -21.25 -16.60 15.65
N LEU A 22 -21.26 -17.19 14.47
CA LEU A 22 -22.00 -16.72 13.30
C LEU A 22 -22.81 -17.85 12.66
N ASN A 23 -24.04 -17.54 12.26
CA ASN A 23 -24.84 -18.44 11.43
C ASN A 23 -24.43 -18.30 9.97
N ILE A 24 -24.27 -19.43 9.29
CA ILE A 24 -24.19 -19.52 7.83
C ILE A 24 -25.62 -19.67 7.31
N ARG A 25 -26.00 -18.85 6.34
CA ARG A 25 -27.36 -18.79 5.80
C ARG A 25 -27.40 -19.16 4.33
N SER A 26 -28.55 -19.63 3.85
CA SER A 26 -28.73 -20.01 2.44
C SER A 26 -28.62 -18.81 1.48
N ASP A 27 -28.87 -17.59 1.95
CA ASP A 27 -28.76 -16.36 1.17
C ASP A 27 -28.28 -15.17 2.04
N ALA A 28 -27.95 -14.05 1.41
CA ALA A 28 -27.51 -12.80 2.06
C ALA A 28 -28.66 -12.06 2.78
N SER A 29 -29.30 -12.75 3.73
CA SER A 29 -30.44 -12.21 4.46
C SER A 29 -30.54 -12.80 5.86
N THR A 30 -30.90 -11.99 6.84
CA THR A 30 -31.18 -12.47 8.21
C THR A 30 -32.40 -13.38 8.29
N SER A 31 -33.29 -13.31 7.29
CA SER A 31 -34.48 -14.15 7.17
C SER A 31 -34.24 -15.43 6.39
N ALA A 32 -33.06 -15.59 5.77
CA ALA A 32 -32.70 -16.82 5.07
C ALA A 32 -32.42 -17.97 6.05
N SER A 33 -32.73 -19.19 5.61
CA SER A 33 -32.55 -20.43 6.38
C SER A 33 -31.11 -20.57 6.86
N VAL A 34 -30.93 -21.00 8.11
CA VAL A 34 -29.61 -21.33 8.65
C VAL A 34 -29.20 -22.69 8.11
N VAL A 35 -28.06 -22.74 7.42
CA VAL A 35 -27.49 -23.95 6.78
C VAL A 35 -26.21 -24.43 7.46
N GLY A 36 -25.75 -23.70 8.48
CA GLY A 36 -24.59 -24.07 9.28
C GLY A 36 -24.18 -22.96 10.23
N SER A 37 -23.01 -23.11 10.85
CA SER A 37 -22.44 -22.12 11.77
C SER A 37 -20.93 -22.06 11.69
N LEU A 38 -20.37 -20.90 12.05
CA LEU A 38 -18.96 -20.68 12.32
C LEU A 38 -18.81 -20.32 13.80
N ALA A 39 -17.93 -21.02 14.51
CA ALA A 39 -17.62 -20.66 15.90
C ALA A 39 -16.91 -19.30 15.95
N ASN A 40 -16.85 -18.67 17.13
CA ASN A 40 -16.03 -17.48 17.34
C ASN A 40 -14.56 -17.80 17.02
N ASN A 41 -13.81 -16.80 16.54
CA ASN A 41 -12.38 -16.89 16.22
C ASN A 41 -12.05 -17.91 15.11
N THR A 42 -13.04 -18.32 14.31
CA THR A 42 -12.88 -19.26 13.19
C THR A 42 -12.47 -18.53 11.93
N THR A 43 -11.48 -19.07 11.23
CA THR A 43 -11.05 -18.53 9.94
C THR A 43 -11.74 -19.27 8.79
N PHE A 44 -12.25 -18.55 7.79
CA PHE A 44 -12.89 -19.12 6.61
C PHE A 44 -12.51 -18.34 5.33
N LYS A 45 -12.60 -19.02 4.18
CA LYS A 45 -12.41 -18.41 2.86
C LYS A 45 -13.76 -17.95 2.31
N ALA A 46 -13.83 -16.69 1.90
CA ALA A 46 -14.95 -16.10 1.19
C ALA A 46 -14.66 -16.03 -0.30
N VAL A 47 -15.59 -16.56 -1.11
CA VAL A 47 -15.48 -16.66 -2.57
C VAL A 47 -16.34 -15.65 -3.32
N ALA A 48 -17.29 -15.01 -2.63
CA ALA A 48 -18.12 -13.95 -3.20
C ALA A 48 -18.60 -12.99 -2.11
N GLN A 49 -19.02 -11.79 -2.50
CA GLN A 49 -19.71 -10.83 -1.66
C GLN A 49 -20.95 -10.28 -2.37
N LYS A 50 -21.99 -9.92 -1.62
CA LYS A 50 -23.14 -9.15 -2.13
C LYS A 50 -23.79 -8.32 -1.04
N GLN A 51 -24.66 -7.40 -1.45
CA GLN A 51 -25.49 -6.64 -0.52
C GLN A 51 -26.69 -7.49 -0.06
N GLY A 52 -27.17 -7.24 1.15
CA GLY A 52 -28.20 -8.04 1.78
C GLY A 52 -28.85 -7.32 2.94
N THR A 53 -29.59 -8.05 3.77
CA THR A 53 -30.21 -7.45 4.96
C THR A 53 -29.12 -6.89 5.88
N SER A 54 -29.31 -5.66 6.36
CA SER A 54 -28.34 -5.01 7.22
C SER A 54 -28.29 -5.69 8.58
N VAL A 55 -27.07 -5.94 9.06
CA VAL A 55 -26.79 -6.44 10.41
C VAL A 55 -25.85 -5.45 11.06
N ASN A 56 -26.27 -4.84 12.16
CA ASN A 56 -25.48 -3.82 12.87
C ASN A 56 -24.94 -2.70 11.95
N GLY A 57 -25.78 -2.21 11.03
CA GLY A 57 -25.41 -1.17 10.06
C GLY A 57 -24.54 -1.64 8.88
N ASN A 58 -24.22 -2.94 8.78
CA ASN A 58 -23.47 -3.50 7.66
C ASN A 58 -24.37 -4.40 6.79
N SER A 59 -24.54 -4.02 5.53
CA SER A 59 -25.36 -4.75 4.54
C SER A 59 -24.55 -5.71 3.67
N THR A 60 -23.24 -5.86 3.89
CA THR A 60 -22.40 -6.77 3.13
C THR A 60 -22.48 -8.19 3.69
N TRP A 61 -22.57 -9.17 2.80
CA TRP A 61 -22.53 -10.59 3.12
C TRP A 61 -21.44 -11.27 2.30
N TYR A 62 -20.78 -12.26 2.91
CA TYR A 62 -19.71 -13.05 2.31
C TYR A 62 -20.14 -14.50 2.11
N ARG A 63 -19.88 -15.04 0.92
CA ARG A 63 -20.14 -16.45 0.58
C ARG A 63 -18.97 -17.32 1.01
N VAL A 64 -19.20 -18.17 1.99
CA VAL A 64 -18.29 -19.24 2.43
C VAL A 64 -18.29 -20.34 1.38
N GLU A 65 -17.10 -20.74 0.91
CA GLU A 65 -16.93 -21.76 -0.12
C GLU A 65 -17.70 -23.05 0.22
N GLY A 66 -18.65 -23.43 -0.64
CA GLY A 66 -19.44 -24.67 -0.51
C GLY A 66 -20.46 -24.71 0.64
N LYS A 67 -20.72 -23.61 1.37
CA LYS A 67 -21.63 -23.61 2.53
C LYS A 67 -22.79 -22.64 2.43
N GLY A 68 -22.52 -21.35 2.24
CA GLY A 68 -23.57 -20.31 2.28
C GLY A 68 -23.03 -18.93 2.64
N TRP A 69 -23.90 -18.04 3.12
CA TRP A 69 -23.60 -16.63 3.36
C TRP A 69 -23.48 -16.30 4.85
N VAL A 70 -22.50 -15.46 5.20
CA VAL A 70 -22.33 -14.90 6.55
C VAL A 70 -22.28 -13.38 6.49
N SER A 71 -22.79 -12.71 7.52
CA SER A 71 -22.78 -11.26 7.57
C SER A 71 -21.37 -10.71 7.80
N ALA A 72 -21.02 -9.63 7.08
CA ALA A 72 -19.76 -8.92 7.25
C ALA A 72 -19.66 -8.18 8.61
N ALA A 73 -20.77 -8.03 9.34
CA ALA A 73 -20.83 -7.30 10.60
C ALA A 73 -19.94 -7.89 11.70
N TYR A 74 -19.64 -9.20 11.63
CA TYR A 74 -18.94 -9.93 12.68
C TYR A 74 -17.74 -10.72 12.15
N VAL A 75 -17.12 -10.23 11.07
CA VAL A 75 -15.90 -10.83 10.52
C VAL A 75 -14.87 -9.76 10.19
N THR A 76 -13.61 -10.13 10.32
CA THR A 76 -12.46 -9.30 9.95
C THR A 76 -11.61 -10.05 8.93
N GLU A 77 -11.11 -9.39 7.90
CA GLU A 77 -10.26 -10.03 6.88
C GLU A 77 -9.00 -10.63 7.52
N ALA A 78 -8.80 -11.94 7.35
CA ALA A 78 -7.67 -12.71 7.81
C ALA A 78 -6.82 -13.11 6.60
N GLY A 79 -5.51 -12.88 6.61
CA GLY A 79 -4.66 -13.29 5.49
C GLY A 79 -4.59 -12.32 4.30
N SER A 80 -5.07 -11.08 4.43
CA SER A 80 -4.26 -9.98 3.88
C SER A 80 -2.85 -10.14 4.46
N ASN A 81 -1.79 -9.74 3.75
CA ASN A 81 -0.45 -9.55 4.33
C ASN A 81 -0.54 -8.46 5.42
N ASN A 82 -1.20 -8.82 6.51
CA ASN A 82 -1.27 -8.16 7.77
C ASN A 82 0.06 -8.52 8.39
N ASN A 83 1.10 -7.80 7.98
CA ASN A 83 2.05 -7.40 9.00
C ASN A 83 1.24 -6.54 9.97
N SER A 84 0.57 -7.22 10.91
CA SER A 84 -0.13 -6.64 12.06
C SER A 84 0.93 -6.12 13.02
N ASN A 85 1.80 -5.26 12.53
CA ASN A 85 2.58 -4.38 13.34
C ASN A 85 1.65 -3.19 13.57
N ASN A 86 0.81 -3.33 14.61
CA ASN A 86 0.27 -2.17 15.32
C ASN A 86 1.42 -1.38 16.00
N SER A 87 2.62 -1.98 16.03
CA SER A 87 3.91 -1.34 16.24
C SER A 87 4.35 -0.51 15.02
N GLU A 88 4.97 0.63 15.30
CA GLU A 88 5.63 1.44 14.30
C GLU A 88 6.75 0.63 13.64
N GLN A 89 6.62 0.34 12.34
CA GLN A 89 7.65 -0.35 11.57
C GLN A 89 8.55 0.69 10.92
N THR A 90 9.83 0.71 11.27
CA THR A 90 10.83 1.55 10.62
C THR A 90 10.95 1.20 9.14
N ILE A 91 10.92 2.21 8.28
CA ILE A 91 11.19 2.10 6.84
C ILE A 91 12.12 3.25 6.42
N ASN A 92 12.69 3.16 5.22
CA ASN A 92 13.45 4.28 4.65
C ASN A 92 13.15 4.38 3.16
N LYS A 93 11.97 4.93 2.84
CA LYS A 93 11.41 4.95 1.49
C LYS A 93 11.00 6.36 1.10
N GLN A 94 11.09 6.69 -0.18
CA GLN A 94 10.63 7.97 -0.71
C GLN A 94 9.25 7.81 -1.35
N PHE A 95 8.37 8.77 -1.13
CA PHE A 95 7.01 8.78 -1.64
C PHE A 95 6.71 10.11 -2.32
N LYS A 96 5.79 10.06 -3.29
CA LYS A 96 5.23 11.24 -3.95
C LYS A 96 3.72 11.27 -3.70
N THR A 97 3.22 12.42 -3.29
CA THR A 97 1.79 12.63 -3.06
C THR A 97 1.03 12.76 -4.38
N THR A 98 -0.17 12.20 -4.46
CA THR A 98 -1.07 12.35 -5.63
C THR A 98 -2.17 13.39 -5.42
N ALA A 99 -2.22 14.00 -4.23
CA ALA A 99 -3.14 15.05 -3.84
C ALA A 99 -2.50 15.90 -2.73
N VAL A 100 -3.11 17.04 -2.39
CA VAL A 100 -2.77 17.77 -1.16
C VAL A 100 -3.11 16.89 0.04
N LEU A 101 -2.17 16.74 0.98
CA LEU A 101 -2.32 15.84 2.13
C LEU A 101 -2.07 16.55 3.45
N ASN A 102 -2.90 16.25 4.44
CA ASN A 102 -2.63 16.65 5.82
C ASN A 102 -1.60 15.72 6.46
N ILE A 103 -0.64 16.32 7.16
CA ILE A 103 0.26 15.63 8.08
C ILE A 103 -0.41 15.66 9.45
N ARG A 104 -0.51 14.51 10.11
CA ARG A 104 -1.25 14.35 11.37
C ARG A 104 -0.36 13.86 12.51
N SER A 105 -0.74 14.14 13.75
CA SER A 105 0.03 13.72 14.93
C SER A 105 0.07 12.20 15.14
N ASN A 106 -0.92 11.46 14.64
CA ASN A 106 -1.05 10.00 14.77
C ASN A 106 -1.64 9.41 13.46
N PRO A 107 -1.54 8.08 13.19
CA PRO A 107 -2.08 7.48 11.97
C PRO A 107 -3.60 7.32 12.05
N SER A 108 -4.32 8.44 12.07
CA SER A 108 -5.77 8.50 12.16
C SER A 108 -6.31 9.77 11.52
N THR A 109 -7.47 9.67 10.85
CA THR A 109 -8.17 10.83 10.29
C THR A 109 -8.71 11.79 11.36
N SER A 110 -8.87 11.32 12.60
CA SER A 110 -9.29 12.14 13.74
C SER A 110 -8.12 12.78 14.50
N ALA A 111 -6.87 12.45 14.15
CA ALA A 111 -5.71 13.04 14.79
C ALA A 111 -5.48 14.50 14.33
N SER A 112 -4.95 15.32 15.22
CA SER A 112 -4.65 16.73 14.97
C SER A 112 -3.78 16.90 13.73
N VAL A 113 -4.11 17.88 12.90
CA VAL A 113 -3.30 18.27 11.75
C VAL A 113 -2.12 19.09 12.25
N VAL A 114 -0.91 18.65 11.93
CA VAL A 114 0.37 19.28 12.33
C VAL A 114 1.13 19.88 11.15
N GLY A 115 0.57 19.78 9.94
CA GLY A 115 1.12 20.36 8.72
C GLY A 115 0.44 19.82 7.47
N SER A 116 1.01 20.12 6.30
CA SER A 116 0.51 19.66 5.01
C SER A 116 1.63 19.37 4.02
N LEU A 117 1.34 18.51 3.06
CA LEU A 117 2.12 18.29 1.85
C LEU A 117 1.32 18.75 0.64
N ALA A 118 1.94 19.54 -0.22
CA ALA A 118 1.34 19.97 -1.48
C ALA A 118 1.16 18.77 -2.44
N ASN A 119 0.27 18.89 -3.42
CA ASN A 119 0.15 17.90 -4.48
C ASN A 119 1.49 17.73 -5.22
N ASN A 120 1.81 16.50 -5.65
CA ASN A 120 3.09 16.11 -6.26
C ASN A 120 4.35 16.33 -5.39
N ALA A 121 4.22 16.69 -4.10
CA ALA A 121 5.36 16.79 -3.20
C ALA A 121 6.02 15.41 -2.99
N THR A 122 7.34 15.41 -2.88
CA THR A 122 8.11 14.22 -2.49
C THR A 122 8.49 14.31 -1.01
N PHE A 123 8.48 13.18 -0.32
CA PHE A 123 8.90 13.11 1.09
C PHE A 123 9.53 11.76 1.41
N LYS A 124 10.40 11.75 2.42
CA LYS A 124 10.98 10.54 3.00
C LYS A 124 10.08 10.05 4.13
N ALA A 125 9.65 8.79 4.03
CA ALA A 125 8.97 8.10 5.11
C ALA A 125 9.97 7.30 5.92
N VAL A 126 9.97 7.52 7.24
CA VAL A 126 10.88 6.88 8.20
C VAL A 126 10.22 5.72 8.95
N ALA A 127 8.88 5.66 8.91
CA ALA A 127 8.13 4.55 9.47
C ALA A 127 6.80 4.37 8.76
N GLN A 128 6.21 3.19 8.93
CA GLN A 128 4.83 2.89 8.55
C GLN A 128 4.09 2.26 9.73
N LYS A 129 2.79 2.50 9.80
CA LYS A 129 1.90 1.95 10.83
C LYS A 129 0.49 1.84 10.30
N GLN A 130 -0.25 0.83 10.76
CA GLN A 130 -1.68 0.72 10.47
C GLN A 130 -2.48 1.75 11.27
N GLY A 131 -3.53 2.28 10.65
CA GLY A 131 -4.32 3.38 11.18
C GLY A 131 -5.74 3.41 10.64
N THR A 132 -6.43 4.53 10.85
CA THR A 132 -7.79 4.70 10.28
C THR A 132 -7.75 4.56 8.76
N SER A 133 -8.63 3.73 8.21
CA SER A 133 -8.67 3.48 6.77
C SER A 133 -9.12 4.72 6.01
N VAL A 134 -8.45 5.00 4.90
CA VAL A 134 -8.78 6.07 3.95
C VAL A 134 -8.86 5.43 2.57
N ASN A 135 -10.03 5.48 1.94
CA ASN A 135 -10.26 4.87 0.62
C ASN A 135 -9.79 3.39 0.51
N GLY A 136 -10.05 2.60 1.56
CA GLY A 136 -9.66 1.19 1.62
C GLY A 136 -8.18 0.94 1.95
N ASN A 137 -7.38 1.98 2.20
CA ASN A 137 -5.97 1.87 2.59
C ASN A 137 -5.79 2.30 4.07
N SER A 138 -5.29 1.38 4.89
CA SER A 138 -5.09 1.59 6.33
C SER A 138 -3.62 1.86 6.69
N THR A 139 -2.71 1.87 5.72
CA THR A 139 -1.30 2.18 5.97
C THR A 139 -1.12 3.69 6.08
N TRP A 140 -0.38 4.12 7.10
CA TRP A 140 0.06 5.49 7.27
C TRP A 140 1.58 5.53 7.30
N TYR A 141 2.16 6.59 6.76
CA TYR A 141 3.60 6.79 6.67
C TYR A 141 4.03 7.98 7.52
N ARG A 142 5.07 7.80 8.33
CA ARG A 142 5.67 8.85 9.16
C ARG A 142 6.66 9.64 8.34
N VAL A 143 6.36 10.92 8.13
CA VAL A 143 7.24 11.91 7.53
C VAL A 143 8.33 12.29 8.55
N GLU A 144 9.59 12.23 8.14
CA GLU A 144 10.75 12.58 8.98
C GLU A 144 10.56 13.93 9.69
N GLY A 145 10.63 13.93 11.02
CA GLY A 145 10.53 15.14 11.85
C GLY A 145 9.16 15.83 11.89
N LYS A 146 8.10 15.26 11.31
CA LYS A 146 6.76 15.88 11.27
C LYS A 146 5.68 15.00 11.90
N GLY A 147 5.08 14.11 11.10
CA GLY A 147 3.92 13.33 11.52
C GLY A 147 3.50 12.33 10.46
N TRP A 148 2.26 11.87 10.54
CA TRP A 148 1.72 10.77 9.74
C TRP A 148 0.89 11.27 8.56
N VAL A 149 1.08 10.67 7.39
CA VAL A 149 0.26 10.88 6.19
C VAL A 149 -0.37 9.57 5.74
N SER A 150 -1.55 9.64 5.15
CA SER A 150 -2.26 8.45 4.67
C SER A 150 -1.60 7.85 3.43
N GLY A 151 -1.47 6.52 3.43
CA GLY A 151 -1.00 5.71 2.32
C GLY A 151 -1.92 5.74 1.09
N ALA A 152 -3.17 6.18 1.25
CA ALA A 152 -4.17 6.21 0.19
C ALA A 152 -3.83 7.16 -0.98
N TYR A 153 -3.05 8.20 -0.71
CA TYR A 153 -2.78 9.29 -1.64
C TYR A 153 -1.28 9.51 -1.88
N VAL A 154 -0.48 8.48 -1.65
CA VAL A 154 0.96 8.50 -1.91
C VAL A 154 1.36 7.30 -2.73
N LYS A 155 2.32 7.50 -3.62
CA LYS A 155 2.94 6.44 -4.41
C LYS A 155 4.40 6.34 -3.99
N GLU A 156 4.86 5.13 -3.73
CA GLU A 156 6.28 4.88 -3.51
C GLU A 156 7.03 5.31 -4.76
N VAL A 157 7.97 6.23 -4.58
CA VAL A 157 8.93 6.57 -5.62
C VAL A 157 10.00 5.51 -5.50
N SER A 158 9.82 4.42 -6.24
CA SER A 158 10.85 3.40 -6.36
C SER A 158 12.13 4.10 -6.80
N SER A 159 13.13 4.12 -5.93
CA SER A 159 14.51 4.37 -6.34
C SER A 159 15.00 3.15 -7.12
N THR A 160 14.34 2.81 -8.23
CA THR A 160 14.91 1.94 -9.26
C THR A 160 15.86 2.75 -10.11
N SER A 161 16.76 3.47 -9.46
CA SER A 161 18.05 3.75 -10.05
C SER A 161 18.87 2.48 -9.85
N SER A 162 18.56 1.42 -10.63
CA SER A 162 19.53 0.35 -10.84
C SER A 162 20.68 1.00 -11.60
N SER A 163 21.57 1.65 -10.85
CA SER A 163 22.57 2.51 -11.43
C SER A 163 23.41 1.66 -12.35
N LYS A 164 23.37 1.92 -13.67
CA LYS A 164 24.24 1.16 -14.57
C LYS A 164 25.67 1.58 -14.28
N THR A 165 26.54 0.60 -14.11
CA THR A 165 27.97 0.86 -13.89
C THR A 165 28.77 0.43 -15.10
N TYR A 166 29.78 1.21 -15.46
CA TYR A 166 30.78 0.89 -16.47
C TYR A 166 32.16 0.78 -15.82
N THR A 167 32.93 -0.22 -16.19
CA THR A 167 34.33 -0.36 -15.76
C THR A 167 35.22 0.25 -16.82
N VAL A 168 35.99 1.28 -16.45
CA VAL A 168 36.91 2.01 -17.32
C VAL A 168 37.94 1.06 -17.92
N LYS A 169 38.15 1.13 -19.23
CA LYS A 169 39.12 0.35 -20.01
C LYS A 169 40.28 1.25 -20.45
N SER A 170 41.37 0.63 -20.88
CA SER A 170 42.51 1.37 -21.45
C SER A 170 42.07 2.17 -22.66
N GLY A 171 42.39 3.47 -22.67
CA GLY A 171 42.00 4.41 -23.74
C GLY A 171 40.68 5.15 -23.52
N ASP A 172 39.92 4.84 -22.46
CA ASP A 172 38.67 5.55 -22.18
C ASP A 172 38.92 6.97 -21.65
N THR A 173 37.98 7.87 -21.97
CA THR A 173 37.92 9.23 -21.41
C THR A 173 36.53 9.49 -20.83
N LEU A 174 36.42 10.41 -19.86
CA LEU A 174 35.11 10.81 -19.32
C LEU A 174 34.17 11.29 -20.43
N TRP A 175 34.69 12.01 -21.42
CA TRP A 175 33.91 12.47 -22.56
C TRP A 175 33.38 11.29 -23.39
N GLY A 176 34.25 10.34 -23.76
CA GLY A 176 33.84 9.18 -24.57
C GLY A 176 32.84 8.28 -23.85
N ILE A 177 33.00 8.09 -22.53
CA ILE A 177 32.04 7.33 -21.72
C ILE A 177 30.71 8.09 -21.64
N ALA A 178 30.74 9.38 -21.29
CA ALA A 178 29.54 10.20 -21.16
C ALA A 178 28.73 10.23 -22.47
N GLN A 179 29.40 10.41 -23.61
CA GLN A 179 28.80 10.37 -24.93
C GLN A 179 28.18 9.00 -25.25
N SER A 180 28.89 7.92 -24.94
CA SER A 180 28.43 6.53 -25.19
C SER A 180 27.16 6.18 -24.41
N TYR A 181 26.97 6.79 -23.24
CA TYR A 181 25.81 6.57 -22.37
C TYR A 181 24.77 7.70 -22.43
N GLY A 182 24.97 8.71 -23.29
CA GLY A 182 24.03 9.82 -23.49
C GLY A 182 23.88 10.75 -22.28
N VAL A 183 24.93 10.91 -21.48
CA VAL A 183 24.95 11.78 -20.29
C VAL A 183 25.97 12.90 -20.46
N SER A 184 25.83 14.00 -19.71
CA SER A 184 26.85 15.07 -19.74
C SER A 184 28.05 14.69 -18.87
N ILE A 185 29.23 15.24 -19.19
CA ILE A 185 30.44 15.04 -18.36
C ILE A 185 30.19 15.49 -16.92
N ASN A 186 29.53 16.66 -16.74
CA ASN A 186 29.20 17.17 -15.41
C ASN A 186 28.32 16.20 -14.62
N GLN A 187 27.34 15.58 -15.27
CA GLN A 187 26.46 14.62 -14.62
C GLN A 187 27.20 13.33 -14.26
N LEU A 188 28.06 12.83 -15.17
CA LEU A 188 28.91 11.68 -14.93
C LEU A 188 29.89 11.93 -13.76
N MET A 189 30.51 13.10 -13.71
CA MET A 189 31.40 13.51 -12.62
C MET A 189 30.65 13.61 -11.29
N GLN A 190 29.49 14.25 -11.27
CA GLN A 190 28.65 14.39 -10.06
C GLN A 190 28.21 13.04 -9.51
N TRP A 191 27.84 12.10 -10.37
CA TRP A 191 27.42 10.77 -9.92
C TRP A 191 28.55 9.97 -9.28
N ASN A 192 29.80 10.25 -9.65
CA ASN A 192 30.99 9.49 -9.25
C ASN A 192 31.94 10.29 -8.34
N ASN A 193 31.55 11.49 -7.90
CA ASN A 193 32.37 12.40 -7.09
C ASN A 193 33.76 12.69 -7.69
N ILE A 194 33.85 12.81 -9.02
CA ILE A 194 35.11 13.10 -9.72
C ILE A 194 35.29 14.61 -9.81
N SER A 195 36.41 15.11 -9.28
CA SER A 195 36.81 16.52 -9.41
C SER A 195 37.92 16.61 -10.44
N GLY A 196 37.56 16.89 -11.71
CA GLY A 196 38.49 17.00 -12.82
C GLY A 196 38.28 15.93 -13.90
N SER A 197 39.31 15.69 -14.72
CA SER A 197 39.22 14.82 -15.90
C SER A 197 39.82 13.42 -15.73
N LEU A 198 40.44 13.14 -14.57
CA LEU A 198 41.21 11.91 -14.37
C LEU A 198 40.31 10.72 -14.00
N ILE A 199 40.48 9.62 -14.73
CA ILE A 199 39.88 8.31 -14.46
C ILE A 199 40.93 7.21 -14.63
N PHE A 200 40.78 6.11 -13.92
CA PHE A 200 41.76 5.00 -13.93
C PHE A 200 41.15 3.74 -14.55
N VAL A 201 41.97 2.99 -15.29
CA VAL A 201 41.56 1.67 -15.81
C VAL A 201 41.15 0.77 -14.64
N GLY A 202 40.02 0.07 -14.78
CA GLY A 202 39.42 -0.74 -13.73
C GLY A 202 38.48 0.02 -12.78
N GLN A 203 38.45 1.36 -12.84
CA GLN A 203 37.52 2.16 -12.04
C GLN A 203 36.07 1.89 -12.47
N ARG A 204 35.18 1.67 -11.50
CA ARG A 204 33.74 1.51 -11.74
C ARG A 204 33.05 2.87 -11.66
N LEU A 205 32.41 3.28 -12.74
CA LEU A 205 31.66 4.54 -12.85
C LEU A 205 30.16 4.28 -12.97
N ILE A 206 29.35 4.99 -12.22
CA ILE A 206 27.90 5.11 -12.40
C ILE A 206 27.65 5.93 -13.66
N VAL A 207 27.03 5.31 -14.67
CA VAL A 207 26.74 5.90 -15.99
C VAL A 207 25.25 6.11 -16.25
N SER A 208 24.39 5.69 -15.32
CA SER A 208 22.95 5.99 -15.31
C SER A 208 22.45 5.87 -13.87
N LYS A 209 21.51 6.73 -13.49
CA LYS A 209 20.67 6.63 -12.29
C LYS A 209 19.22 6.65 -12.73
#